data_AF-A0A7Y5SQJ6-F1
#
_entry.id   AF-A0A7Y5SQJ6-F1
#
_cell.length_a   1.000
_cell.length_b   1.000
_cell.length_c   1.000
_cell.angle_alpha   90.00
_cell.angle_beta   90.00
_cell.angle_gamma   90.00
#
_symmetry.space_group_name_H-M   'P 1'
#
loop_
_entity.id
_entity.type
_entity.pdbx_description
1 polymer ?
#
loop_
_entity_poly.entity_id
_entity_poly.type
_entity_poly.pdbx_seq_one_letter_code
_entity_poly.pdbx_strand_id
1 'polypeptide(L)'
;MNEDPEAVRPGNSPGDAARPENAKQPVLTGSAELRRLVHEETFDLRRLDLAGFRSWLGKHLEQWQSDPVFLRRTRIRDIRRAHPELAAIEEEHRRAIAAEEASPRYPRCVRLEQELADVGKAIAGLTAALEAAVPRRRQSLIEKLEAFATRRQSLEREHASLVELSPHRQERLRIDAGLQEARSAIGIDREEARLGELQKEQGRRYGQAGKAFERLARAVVESHIVPTLIGSGERRENLPLRVLSGVTLGAARTELDQLVVRQPEKRGGIVDVLAMVEVKRNINDLARGFRQRQENLAWLSGDEGGYCAEWYRTGRFPSGHFDRQSVHEEEGEPFVFARRSFRRFRRDPATGFRLNRLYFITRSGTLWGVSAAVLARIRFRAATDVHWDLENEPYLRRLLGWCRRLSEPIETPDVLALYAARPQRGAQIVVVARETAG
;
A
#
# COMPACT_ATOMS: atom_id res chain seq x y z
N MET A 1 -54.19 -7.34 -18.32
CA MET A 1 -53.43 -6.51 -19.29
C MET A 1 -52.57 -5.59 -18.42
N ASN A 2 -51.45 -6.00 -17.82
CA ASN A 2 -50.22 -6.63 -18.32
C ASN A 2 -49.61 -5.88 -19.51
N GLU A 3 -48.98 -4.75 -19.20
CA GLU A 3 -47.86 -4.22 -19.98
C GLU A 3 -46.67 -4.04 -19.02
N ASP A 4 -45.60 -4.79 -19.32
CA ASP A 4 -44.31 -4.80 -18.65
C ASP A 4 -43.55 -3.48 -18.86
N PRO A 5 -42.81 -2.95 -17.87
CA PRO A 5 -41.82 -1.92 -18.11
C PRO A 5 -40.50 -2.54 -18.61
N GLU A 6 -40.10 -2.12 -19.81
CA GLU A 6 -38.82 -2.46 -20.44
C GLU A 6 -37.62 -2.24 -19.50
N ALA A 7 -36.89 -3.33 -19.28
CA ALA A 7 -35.61 -3.32 -18.60
C ALA A 7 -34.56 -2.58 -19.45
N VAL A 8 -34.14 -1.40 -18.96
CA VAL A 8 -32.97 -0.67 -19.45
C VAL A 8 -31.72 -1.53 -19.22
N ARG A 9 -31.21 -2.11 -20.31
CA ARG A 9 -29.92 -2.80 -20.34
C ARG A 9 -28.79 -1.76 -20.19
N PRO A 10 -27.81 -1.95 -19.29
CA PRO A 10 -26.65 -1.07 -19.25
C PRO A 10 -25.85 -1.20 -20.54
N GLY A 11 -25.65 -0.08 -21.22
CA GLY A 11 -24.86 0.01 -22.43
C GLY A 11 -23.44 -0.47 -22.19
N ASN A 12 -23.03 -1.47 -22.97
CA ASN A 12 -21.64 -1.87 -23.13
C ASN A 12 -20.84 -0.63 -23.55
N SER A 13 -19.92 -0.19 -22.69
CA SER A 13 -18.91 0.79 -23.08
C SER A 13 -18.03 0.17 -24.17
N PRO A 14 -17.92 0.79 -25.37
CA PRO A 14 -17.05 0.30 -26.42
C PRO A 14 -15.62 0.77 -26.12
N GLY A 15 -14.70 -0.15 -25.80
CA GLY A 15 -13.29 0.19 -25.73
C GLY A 15 -12.41 -0.56 -24.73
N ASP A 16 -12.68 -1.83 -24.42
CA ASP A 16 -11.66 -2.73 -23.84
C ASP A 16 -11.68 -4.05 -24.63
N ALA A 17 -11.42 -3.94 -25.93
CA ALA A 17 -11.03 -5.09 -26.72
C ALA A 17 -9.63 -5.51 -26.25
N ALA A 18 -9.54 -6.71 -25.68
CA ALA A 18 -8.29 -7.37 -25.32
C ALA A 18 -7.30 -7.28 -26.51
N ARG A 19 -6.35 -6.36 -26.40
CA ARG A 19 -5.24 -6.25 -27.34
C ARG A 19 -4.30 -7.45 -27.14
N PRO A 20 -3.72 -7.99 -28.22
CA PRO A 20 -2.90 -9.19 -28.16
C PRO A 20 -1.67 -8.98 -27.26
N GLU A 21 -1.43 -9.96 -26.39
CA GLU A 21 -0.47 -9.98 -25.28
C GLU A 21 1.03 -10.00 -25.69
N ASN A 22 1.40 -9.53 -26.89
CA ASN A 22 2.74 -9.75 -27.47
C ASN A 22 3.44 -8.52 -28.07
N ALA A 23 2.99 -7.30 -27.79
CA ALA A 23 3.83 -6.13 -28.05
C ALA A 23 4.93 -6.08 -26.98
N LYS A 24 6.17 -6.46 -27.33
CA LYS A 24 7.33 -6.32 -26.43
C LYS A 24 7.50 -4.83 -26.11
N GLN A 25 7.12 -4.44 -24.90
CA GLN A 25 7.33 -3.06 -24.45
C GLN A 25 8.82 -2.73 -24.50
N PRO A 26 9.22 -1.53 -24.97
CA PRO A 26 10.61 -1.17 -25.06
C PRO A 26 11.24 -1.18 -23.66
N VAL A 27 12.43 -1.75 -23.56
CA VAL A 27 13.18 -1.80 -22.31
C VAL A 27 14.43 -0.95 -22.44
N LEU A 28 14.56 0.02 -21.53
CA LEU A 28 15.65 0.97 -21.48
C LEU A 28 16.61 0.55 -20.35
N THR A 29 17.90 0.41 -20.68
CA THR A 29 18.94 -0.03 -19.74
C THR A 29 20.27 0.67 -20.02
N GLY A 30 21.19 0.61 -19.06
CA GLY A 30 22.58 1.06 -19.25
C GLY A 30 22.87 2.47 -18.72
N SER A 31 24.15 2.75 -18.47
CA SER A 31 24.59 3.98 -17.79
C SER A 31 24.29 5.28 -18.53
N ALA A 32 24.17 5.26 -19.86
CA ALA A 32 23.83 6.44 -20.64
C ALA A 32 22.37 6.84 -20.38
N GLU A 33 21.47 5.87 -20.42
CA GLU A 33 20.05 6.09 -20.17
C GLU A 33 19.78 6.53 -18.73
N LEU A 34 20.43 5.90 -17.75
CA LEU A 34 20.27 6.33 -16.35
C LEU A 34 20.75 7.77 -16.13
N ARG A 35 21.83 8.19 -16.81
CA ARG A 35 22.30 9.59 -16.78
C ARG A 35 21.30 10.54 -17.43
N ARG A 36 20.71 10.14 -18.56
CA ARG A 36 19.67 10.89 -19.24
C ARG A 36 18.47 11.13 -18.31
N LEU A 37 17.97 10.08 -17.66
CA LEU A 37 16.88 10.17 -16.68
C LEU A 37 17.23 11.12 -15.51
N VAL A 38 18.46 11.05 -14.99
CA VAL A 38 18.91 11.93 -13.92
C VAL A 38 18.95 13.40 -14.36
N HIS A 39 19.37 13.71 -15.60
CA HIS A 39 19.52 15.08 -16.07
C HIS A 39 18.23 15.72 -16.59
N GLU A 40 17.41 14.98 -17.34
CA GLU A 40 16.26 15.56 -18.06
C GLU A 40 14.97 15.58 -17.23
N GLU A 41 14.84 14.72 -16.21
CA GLU A 41 13.54 14.42 -15.60
C GLU A 41 13.49 14.54 -14.07
N THR A 42 14.53 15.07 -13.41
CA THR A 42 14.61 15.06 -11.93
C THR A 42 14.27 16.37 -11.25
N PHE A 43 13.51 16.25 -10.16
CA PHE A 43 13.44 17.24 -9.09
C PHE A 43 14.17 16.72 -7.85
N ASP A 44 14.67 17.63 -7.02
CA ASP A 44 15.21 17.30 -5.69
C ASP A 44 14.62 18.25 -4.64
N LEU A 45 13.59 17.79 -3.91
CA LEU A 45 12.91 18.60 -2.88
C LEU A 45 13.85 19.13 -1.80
N ARG A 46 14.98 18.44 -1.56
CA ARG A 46 15.99 18.85 -0.57
C ARG A 46 16.65 20.16 -0.97
N ARG A 47 16.72 20.44 -2.28
CA ARG A 47 17.45 21.56 -2.88
C ARG A 47 16.57 22.64 -3.50
N LEU A 48 15.29 22.36 -3.75
CA LEU A 48 14.37 23.36 -4.30
C LEU A 48 14.28 24.59 -3.40
N ASP A 49 14.45 25.77 -3.96
CA ASP A 49 14.06 27.02 -3.31
C ASP A 49 12.53 27.18 -3.33
N LEU A 50 12.04 28.33 -2.85
CA LEU A 50 10.59 28.53 -2.73
C LEU A 50 9.90 28.62 -4.11
N ALA A 51 10.55 29.24 -5.10
CA ALA A 51 10.03 29.36 -6.46
C ALA A 51 10.00 28.00 -7.17
N GLY A 52 11.09 27.23 -7.08
CA GLY A 52 11.18 25.87 -7.57
C GLY A 52 10.16 24.95 -6.91
N PHE A 53 9.94 25.08 -5.60
CA PHE A 53 8.91 24.33 -4.89
C PHE A 53 7.50 24.68 -5.37
N ARG A 54 7.20 25.98 -5.60
CA ARG A 54 5.92 26.42 -6.17
C ARG A 54 5.69 25.80 -7.55
N SER A 55 6.68 25.84 -8.44
CA SER A 55 6.57 25.23 -9.77
C SER A 55 6.39 23.71 -9.70
N TRP A 56 7.18 23.02 -8.87
CA TRP A 56 7.05 21.58 -8.63
C TRP A 56 5.65 21.21 -8.15
N LEU A 57 5.12 21.95 -7.15
CA LEU A 57 3.79 21.70 -6.59
C LEU A 57 2.68 22.02 -7.59
N GLY A 58 2.85 23.07 -8.41
CA GLY A 58 1.93 23.43 -9.49
C GLY A 58 1.72 22.28 -10.47
N LYS A 59 2.81 21.67 -10.96
CA LYS A 59 2.75 20.49 -11.86
C LYS A 59 1.98 19.32 -11.24
N HIS A 60 2.15 19.09 -9.93
CA HIS A 60 1.40 18.06 -9.22
C HIS A 60 -0.08 18.39 -9.06
N LEU A 61 -0.40 19.64 -8.76
CA LEU A 61 -1.78 20.09 -8.61
C LEU A 61 -2.56 19.96 -9.90
N GLU A 62 -1.95 20.34 -11.04
CA GLU A 62 -2.53 20.13 -12.37
C GLU A 62 -2.90 18.65 -12.59
N GLN A 63 -2.00 17.73 -12.26
CA GLN A 63 -2.27 16.30 -12.36
C GLN A 63 -3.33 15.82 -11.35
N TRP A 64 -3.34 16.35 -10.13
CA TRP A 64 -4.27 15.91 -9.10
C TRP A 64 -5.67 16.43 -9.30
N GLN A 65 -5.84 17.56 -10.00
CA GLN A 65 -7.15 18.09 -10.37
C GLN A 65 -7.95 17.15 -11.28
N SER A 66 -7.31 16.21 -11.98
CA SER A 66 -8.03 15.19 -12.75
C SER A 66 -8.40 13.94 -11.94
N ASP A 67 -8.04 13.84 -10.65
CA ASP A 67 -8.35 12.68 -9.82
C ASP A 67 -9.61 12.91 -8.97
N PRO A 68 -10.66 12.09 -9.14
CA PRO A 68 -11.90 12.19 -8.37
C PRO A 68 -11.72 12.17 -6.85
N VAL A 69 -10.76 11.39 -6.32
CA VAL A 69 -10.50 11.29 -4.88
C VAL A 69 -9.90 12.59 -4.34
N PHE A 70 -9.01 13.22 -5.11
CA PHE A 70 -8.42 14.49 -4.73
C PHE A 70 -9.47 15.60 -4.76
N LEU A 71 -10.24 15.71 -5.84
CA LEU A 71 -11.32 16.69 -5.99
C LEU A 71 -12.37 16.57 -4.88
N ARG A 72 -12.74 15.33 -4.51
CA ARG A 72 -13.72 15.13 -3.45
C ARG A 72 -13.18 15.55 -2.08
N ARG A 73 -11.90 15.26 -1.79
CA ARG A 73 -11.24 15.73 -0.57
C ARG A 73 -11.14 17.26 -0.51
N THR A 74 -10.75 17.91 -1.62
CA THR A 74 -10.72 19.38 -1.67
C THR A 74 -12.10 19.96 -1.45
N ARG A 75 -13.16 19.34 -1.99
CA ARG A 75 -14.54 19.77 -1.74
C ARG A 75 -14.92 19.68 -0.26
N ILE A 76 -14.59 18.57 0.40
CA ILE A 76 -14.82 18.39 1.85
C ILE A 76 -14.04 19.45 2.65
N ARG A 77 -12.77 19.69 2.31
CA ARG A 77 -11.96 20.76 2.92
C ARG A 77 -12.60 22.12 2.74
N ASP A 78 -13.09 22.44 1.54
CA ASP A 78 -13.68 23.74 1.24
C ASP A 78 -15.02 23.93 1.98
N ILE A 79 -15.81 22.86 2.15
CA ILE A 79 -17.00 22.87 3.03
C ILE A 79 -16.58 23.17 4.48
N ARG A 80 -15.57 22.46 5.02
CA ARG A 80 -15.05 22.72 6.38
C ARG A 80 -14.52 24.14 6.55
N ARG A 81 -13.90 24.71 5.51
CA ARG A 81 -13.42 26.10 5.51
C ARG A 81 -14.57 27.10 5.53
N ALA A 82 -15.66 26.81 4.80
CA ALA A 82 -16.86 27.66 4.77
C ALA A 82 -17.70 27.58 6.05
N HIS A 83 -17.58 26.47 6.80
CA HIS A 83 -18.36 26.16 7.99
C HIS A 83 -17.47 25.94 9.24
N PRO A 84 -16.76 26.98 9.74
CA PRO A 84 -15.87 26.85 10.90
C PRO A 84 -16.59 26.42 12.18
N GLU A 85 -17.90 26.67 12.29
CA GLU A 85 -18.76 26.22 13.39
C GLU A 85 -18.78 24.69 13.54
N LEU A 86 -18.63 23.94 12.44
CA LEU A 86 -18.56 22.49 12.47
C LEU A 86 -17.38 22.01 13.33
N ALA A 87 -16.24 22.71 13.27
CA ALA A 87 -15.05 22.34 14.03
C ALA A 87 -15.29 22.43 15.55
N ALA A 88 -16.08 23.41 16.00
CA ALA A 88 -16.45 23.55 17.41
C ALA A 88 -17.32 22.36 17.87
N ILE A 89 -18.30 21.96 17.06
CA ILE A 89 -19.18 20.81 17.35
C ILE A 89 -18.36 19.50 17.32
N GLU A 90 -17.46 19.32 16.36
CA GLU A 90 -16.56 18.14 16.30
C GLU A 90 -15.63 18.04 17.53
N GLU A 91 -15.17 19.17 18.09
CA GLU A 91 -14.38 19.22 19.32
C GLU A 91 -15.24 18.94 20.57
N GLU A 92 -16.45 19.50 20.65
CA GLU A 92 -17.42 19.19 21.71
C GLU A 92 -17.76 17.70 21.74
N HIS A 93 -18.01 17.10 20.57
CA HIS A 93 -18.23 15.67 20.40
C HIS A 93 -17.04 14.83 20.89
N ARG A 94 -15.80 15.20 20.53
CA ARG A 94 -14.59 14.51 21.04
C ARG A 94 -14.48 14.58 22.56
N ARG A 95 -14.79 15.74 23.16
CA ARG A 95 -14.81 15.89 24.62
C ARG A 95 -15.91 15.04 25.28
N ALA A 96 -17.08 14.95 24.66
CA ALA A 96 -18.18 14.12 25.16
C ALA A 96 -17.85 12.62 25.11
N ILE A 97 -17.19 12.15 24.03
CA ILE A 97 -16.66 10.78 23.97
C ILE A 97 -15.69 10.52 25.12
N ALA A 98 -14.69 11.38 25.31
CA ALA A 98 -13.70 11.21 26.37
C ALA A 98 -14.33 11.22 27.78
N ALA A 99 -15.35 12.05 28.00
CA ALA A 99 -16.09 12.09 29.26
C ALA A 99 -16.93 10.83 29.49
N GLU A 100 -17.56 10.28 28.44
CA GLU A 100 -18.22 8.98 28.55
C GLU A 100 -17.22 7.87 28.84
N GLU A 101 -16.10 7.80 28.11
CA GLU A 101 -15.06 6.78 28.30
C GLU A 101 -14.50 6.76 29.73
N ALA A 102 -14.40 7.94 30.37
CA ALA A 102 -13.97 8.07 31.76
C ALA A 102 -15.06 7.67 32.78
N SER A 103 -16.31 7.46 32.36
CA SER A 103 -17.41 7.10 33.25
C SER A 103 -17.29 5.65 33.76
N PRO A 104 -17.57 5.38 35.05
CA PRO A 104 -17.61 4.02 35.58
C PRO A 104 -18.59 3.08 34.86
N ARG A 105 -19.60 3.64 34.19
CA ARG A 105 -20.64 2.88 33.47
C ARG A 105 -20.23 2.47 32.06
N TYR A 106 -19.22 3.11 31.47
CA TYR A 106 -18.82 2.90 30.09
C TYR A 106 -18.50 1.44 29.73
N PRO A 107 -17.73 0.68 30.54
CA PRO A 107 -17.47 -0.73 30.22
C PRO A 107 -18.73 -1.61 30.19
N ARG A 108 -19.79 -1.25 30.91
CA ARG A 108 -21.08 -1.97 30.80
C ARG A 108 -21.85 -1.52 29.55
N CYS A 109 -21.85 -0.22 29.22
CA CYS A 109 -22.45 0.28 27.98
C CYS A 109 -21.86 -0.43 26.75
N VAL A 110 -20.53 -0.43 26.61
CA VAL A 110 -19.84 -1.08 25.47
C VAL A 110 -20.16 -2.57 25.39
N ARG A 111 -20.20 -3.28 26.54
CA ARG A 111 -20.58 -4.70 26.56
C ARG A 111 -22.02 -4.92 26.12
N LEU A 112 -22.96 -4.10 26.60
CA LEU A 112 -24.37 -4.21 26.22
C LEU A 112 -24.59 -3.93 24.73
N GLU A 113 -23.91 -2.93 24.17
CA GLU A 113 -23.94 -2.64 22.73
C GLU A 113 -23.41 -3.81 21.90
N GLN A 114 -22.31 -4.42 22.34
CA GLN A 114 -21.73 -5.61 21.70
C GLN A 114 -22.69 -6.81 21.79
N GLU A 115 -23.26 -7.09 22.97
CA GLU A 115 -24.26 -8.15 23.17
C GLU A 115 -25.49 -7.92 22.27
N LEU A 116 -25.98 -6.67 22.17
CA LEU A 116 -27.09 -6.31 21.29
C LEU A 116 -26.74 -6.53 19.81
N ALA A 117 -25.54 -6.14 19.37
CA ALA A 117 -25.08 -6.34 18.01
C ALA A 117 -24.96 -7.84 17.66
N ASP A 118 -24.42 -8.66 18.57
CA ASP A 118 -24.25 -10.09 18.35
C ASP A 118 -25.59 -10.84 18.37
N VAL A 119 -26.51 -10.47 19.26
CA VAL A 119 -27.90 -10.96 19.22
C VAL A 119 -28.59 -10.54 17.91
N GLY A 120 -28.38 -9.31 17.45
CA GLY A 120 -28.89 -8.84 16.15
C GLY A 120 -28.41 -9.68 14.97
N LYS A 121 -27.10 -10.01 14.94
CA LYS A 121 -26.53 -10.92 13.92
C LYS A 121 -27.09 -12.33 14.03
N ALA A 122 -27.26 -12.86 15.23
CA ALA A 122 -27.83 -14.18 15.46
C ALA A 122 -29.27 -14.26 14.95
N ILE A 123 -30.09 -13.25 15.23
CA ILE A 123 -31.46 -13.13 14.70
C ILE A 123 -31.43 -13.11 13.18
N ALA A 124 -30.64 -12.24 12.56
CA ALA A 124 -30.56 -12.16 11.09
C ALA A 124 -30.12 -13.50 10.45
N GLY A 125 -29.12 -14.17 11.04
CA GLY A 125 -28.64 -15.48 10.57
C GLY A 125 -29.68 -16.59 10.73
N LEU A 126 -30.42 -16.61 11.85
CA LEU A 126 -31.49 -17.58 12.07
C LEU A 126 -32.69 -17.34 11.16
N THR A 127 -33.05 -16.07 10.91
CA THR A 127 -34.09 -15.70 9.94
C THR A 127 -33.75 -16.20 8.54
N ALA A 128 -32.52 -15.95 8.06
CA ALA A 128 -32.06 -16.46 6.77
C ALA A 128 -32.00 -17.99 6.72
N ALA A 129 -31.58 -18.64 7.81
CA ALA A 129 -31.57 -20.11 7.89
C ALA A 129 -32.98 -20.71 7.85
N LEU A 130 -33.97 -20.02 8.41
CA LEU A 130 -35.38 -20.40 8.41
C LEU A 130 -36.02 -20.38 7.02
N GLU A 131 -35.59 -19.45 6.16
CA GLU A 131 -36.01 -19.38 4.76
C GLU A 131 -35.54 -20.60 3.95
N ALA A 132 -34.38 -21.16 4.29
CA ALA A 132 -33.79 -22.32 3.62
C ALA A 132 -34.02 -23.66 4.34
N ALA A 133 -34.76 -23.70 5.45
CA ALA A 133 -34.84 -24.86 6.33
C ALA A 133 -35.82 -25.95 5.87
N VAL A 134 -35.36 -27.21 5.88
CA VAL A 134 -36.21 -28.41 5.76
C VAL A 134 -37.14 -28.59 6.98
N PRO A 135 -38.33 -29.21 6.83
CA PRO A 135 -39.37 -29.25 7.87
C PRO A 135 -38.89 -29.73 9.25
N ARG A 136 -38.01 -30.73 9.28
CA ARG A 136 -37.48 -31.34 10.51
C ARG A 136 -36.62 -30.40 11.37
N ARG A 137 -36.02 -29.35 10.78
CA ARG A 137 -35.18 -28.37 11.49
C ARG A 137 -35.89 -27.04 11.76
N ARG A 138 -37.03 -26.81 11.11
CA ARG A 138 -37.74 -25.52 11.15
C ARG A 138 -38.19 -25.16 12.56
N GLN A 139 -38.79 -26.10 13.29
CA GLN A 139 -39.30 -25.87 14.64
C GLN A 139 -38.19 -25.44 15.61
N SER A 140 -37.05 -26.14 15.62
CA SER A 140 -35.90 -25.80 16.47
C SER A 140 -35.28 -24.43 16.12
N LEU A 141 -35.34 -23.99 14.86
CA LEU A 141 -34.87 -22.65 14.47
C LEU A 141 -35.83 -21.55 14.93
N ILE A 142 -37.15 -21.81 14.91
CA ILE A 142 -38.16 -20.87 15.42
C ILE A 142 -37.96 -20.65 16.92
N GLU A 143 -37.83 -21.73 17.70
CA GLU A 143 -37.60 -21.65 19.15
C GLU A 143 -36.33 -20.87 19.49
N LYS A 144 -35.24 -21.08 18.74
CA LYS A 144 -34.00 -20.31 18.91
C LYS A 144 -34.19 -18.84 18.56
N LEU A 145 -34.91 -18.53 17.49
CA LEU A 145 -35.19 -17.17 17.07
C LEU A 145 -36.00 -16.42 18.14
N GLU A 146 -37.03 -17.06 18.70
CA GLU A 146 -37.83 -16.52 19.81
C GLU A 146 -36.99 -16.27 21.07
N ALA A 147 -36.08 -17.20 21.41
CA ALA A 147 -35.16 -17.03 22.54
C ALA A 147 -34.23 -15.82 22.33
N PHE A 148 -33.66 -15.65 21.12
CA PHE A 148 -32.83 -14.48 20.80
C PHE A 148 -33.64 -13.18 20.77
N ALA A 149 -34.88 -13.20 20.28
CA ALA A 149 -35.76 -12.03 20.29
C ALA A 149 -36.08 -11.58 21.74
N THR A 150 -36.40 -12.54 22.63
CA THR A 150 -36.61 -12.28 24.05
C THR A 150 -35.34 -11.72 24.71
N ARG A 151 -34.17 -12.31 24.41
CA ARG A 151 -32.89 -11.80 24.90
C ARG A 151 -32.61 -10.38 24.41
N ARG A 152 -32.89 -10.08 23.14
CA ARG A 152 -32.72 -8.73 22.58
C ARG A 152 -33.56 -7.71 23.36
N GLN A 153 -34.84 -8.03 23.60
CA GLN A 153 -35.73 -7.14 24.35
C GLN A 153 -35.25 -6.89 25.78
N SER A 154 -34.72 -7.92 26.46
CA SER A 154 -34.12 -7.75 27.79
C SER A 154 -32.90 -6.84 27.77
N LEU A 155 -32.01 -7.01 26.77
CA LEU A 155 -30.82 -6.18 26.61
C LEU A 155 -31.16 -4.73 26.23
N GLU A 156 -32.18 -4.52 25.38
CA GLU A 156 -32.68 -3.20 25.01
C GLU A 156 -33.19 -2.43 26.24
N ARG A 157 -33.92 -3.09 27.15
CA ARG A 157 -34.38 -2.48 28.40
C ARG A 157 -33.22 -2.13 29.34
N GLU A 158 -32.27 -3.05 29.50
CA GLU A 158 -31.09 -2.79 30.33
C GLU A 158 -30.25 -1.63 29.76
N HIS A 159 -30.05 -1.61 28.45
CA HIS A 159 -29.36 -0.53 27.76
C HIS A 159 -30.09 0.81 27.93
N ALA A 160 -31.41 0.86 27.75
CA ALA A 160 -32.20 2.07 27.96
C ALA A 160 -32.06 2.61 29.39
N SER A 161 -32.18 1.74 30.39
CA SER A 161 -31.99 2.11 31.80
C SER A 161 -30.57 2.62 32.07
N LEU A 162 -29.54 2.00 31.46
CA LEU A 162 -28.16 2.44 31.64
C LEU A 162 -27.89 3.80 31.00
N VAL A 163 -28.50 4.09 29.85
CA VAL A 163 -28.46 5.41 29.20
C VAL A 163 -29.15 6.46 30.07
N GLU A 164 -30.31 6.16 30.65
CA GLU A 164 -31.03 7.05 31.59
C GLU A 164 -30.18 7.40 32.82
N LEU A 165 -29.41 6.44 33.34
CA LEU A 165 -28.56 6.62 34.52
C LEU A 165 -27.17 7.21 34.22
N SER A 166 -26.87 7.51 32.96
CA SER A 166 -25.55 7.99 32.54
C SER A 166 -25.64 9.37 31.87
N PRO A 167 -25.46 10.48 32.63
CA PRO A 167 -25.50 11.83 32.07
C PRO A 167 -24.50 12.05 30.95
N HIS A 168 -23.28 11.51 31.06
CA HIS A 168 -22.27 11.58 30.01
C HIS A 168 -22.72 10.90 28.71
N ARG A 169 -23.46 9.78 28.82
CA ARG A 169 -24.01 9.08 27.66
C ARG A 169 -25.12 9.88 26.99
N GLN A 170 -26.03 10.45 27.78
CA GLN A 170 -27.11 11.29 27.24
C GLN A 170 -26.53 12.50 26.53
N GLU A 171 -25.54 13.14 27.14
CA GLU A 171 -24.89 14.30 26.57
C GLU A 171 -24.15 13.95 25.28
N ARG A 172 -23.42 12.83 25.25
CA ARG A 172 -22.82 12.34 24.00
C ARG A 172 -23.88 12.10 22.93
N LEU A 173 -24.97 11.40 23.23
CA LEU A 173 -26.05 11.15 22.27
C LEU A 173 -26.70 12.44 21.74
N ARG A 174 -26.86 13.46 22.59
CA ARG A 174 -27.36 14.78 22.19
C ARG A 174 -26.39 15.46 21.22
N ILE A 175 -25.10 15.46 21.55
CA ILE A 175 -24.07 16.07 20.71
C ILE A 175 -23.89 15.29 19.40
N ASP A 176 -23.93 13.96 19.43
CA ASP A 176 -23.92 13.08 18.25
C ASP A 176 -25.07 13.45 17.30
N ALA A 177 -26.29 13.60 17.83
CA ALA A 177 -27.46 13.98 17.05
C ALA A 177 -27.30 15.37 16.42
N GLY A 178 -26.85 16.36 17.21
CA GLY A 178 -26.59 17.71 16.72
C GLY A 178 -25.46 17.77 15.69
N LEU A 179 -24.39 16.99 15.87
CA LEU A 179 -23.31 16.85 14.91
C LEU A 179 -23.79 16.21 13.61
N GLN A 180 -24.61 15.15 13.69
CA GLN A 180 -25.17 14.50 12.52
C GLN A 180 -26.11 15.45 11.75
N GLU A 181 -26.97 16.19 12.44
CA GLU A 181 -27.83 17.20 11.84
C GLU A 181 -27.02 18.30 11.15
N ALA A 182 -26.02 18.87 11.84
CA ALA A 182 -25.14 19.89 11.28
C ALA A 182 -24.40 19.38 10.02
N ARG A 183 -23.87 18.15 10.08
CA ARG A 183 -23.17 17.51 8.96
C ARG A 183 -24.11 17.26 7.77
N SER A 184 -25.31 16.77 8.01
CA SER A 184 -26.31 16.55 6.96
C SER A 184 -26.84 17.86 6.36
N ALA A 185 -26.99 18.92 7.18
CA ALA A 185 -27.44 20.24 6.71
C ALA A 185 -26.45 20.88 5.74
N ILE A 186 -25.15 20.79 6.00
CA ILE A 186 -24.09 21.29 5.10
C ILE A 186 -23.70 20.29 3.99
N GLY A 187 -24.25 19.07 4.04
CA GLY A 187 -24.03 18.01 3.06
C GLY A 187 -22.62 17.38 3.07
N ILE A 188 -21.85 17.52 4.15
CA ILE A 188 -20.50 16.95 4.24
C ILE A 188 -20.53 15.42 4.33
N ASP A 189 -21.59 14.87 4.91
CA ASP A 189 -21.86 13.42 5.02
C ASP A 189 -21.96 12.75 3.64
N ARG A 190 -22.70 13.35 2.70
CA ARG A 190 -22.82 12.87 1.31
C ARG A 190 -21.48 12.89 0.59
N GLU A 191 -20.68 13.92 0.81
CA GLU A 191 -19.38 14.06 0.19
C GLU A 191 -18.36 13.05 0.74
N GLU A 192 -18.37 12.78 2.04
CA GLU A 192 -17.56 11.75 2.68
C GLU A 192 -17.99 10.33 2.26
N ALA A 193 -19.30 10.06 2.12
CA ALA A 193 -19.81 8.79 1.61
C ALA A 193 -19.33 8.52 0.17
N ARG A 194 -19.46 9.52 -0.72
CA ARG A 194 -18.93 9.46 -2.11
C ARG A 194 -17.42 9.24 -2.13
N LEU A 195 -16.68 9.90 -1.24
CA LEU A 195 -15.23 9.68 -1.11
C LEU A 195 -14.93 8.21 -0.75
N GLY A 196 -15.70 7.63 0.17
CA GLY A 196 -15.57 6.22 0.56
C GLY A 196 -15.79 5.25 -0.59
N GLU A 197 -16.77 5.52 -1.47
CA GLU A 197 -17.01 4.73 -2.69
C GLU A 197 -15.83 4.82 -3.66
N LEU A 198 -15.37 6.04 -3.96
CA LEU A 198 -14.22 6.26 -4.85
C LEU A 198 -12.95 5.56 -4.35
N GLN A 199 -12.70 5.58 -3.04
CA GLN A 199 -11.55 4.89 -2.44
C GLN A 199 -11.65 3.36 -2.58
N LYS A 200 -12.85 2.79 -2.44
CA LYS A 200 -13.08 1.35 -2.65
C LYS A 200 -12.81 0.95 -4.10
N GLU A 201 -13.31 1.72 -5.06
CA GLU A 201 -13.06 1.49 -6.49
C GLU A 201 -11.58 1.60 -6.86
N GLN A 202 -10.92 2.66 -6.36
CA GLN A 202 -9.51 2.90 -6.58
C GLN A 202 -8.66 1.74 -6.03
N GLY A 203 -8.99 1.22 -4.84
CA GLY A 203 -8.32 0.05 -4.25
C GLY A 203 -8.38 -1.18 -5.15
N ARG A 204 -9.54 -1.46 -5.76
CA ARG A 204 -9.72 -2.59 -6.70
C ARG A 204 -8.84 -2.45 -7.95
N ARG A 205 -8.80 -1.24 -8.55
CA ARG A 205 -7.99 -0.96 -9.76
C ARG A 205 -6.49 -1.10 -9.50
N TYR A 206 -5.99 -0.60 -8.35
CA TYR A 206 -4.58 -0.72 -8.01
C TYR A 206 -4.14 -2.18 -7.84
N GLY A 207 -4.97 -3.02 -7.23
CA GLY A 207 -4.67 -4.45 -7.05
C GLY A 207 -4.49 -5.19 -8.38
N GLN A 208 -5.34 -4.92 -9.37
CA GLN A 208 -5.22 -5.54 -10.71
C GLN A 208 -3.97 -5.07 -11.46
N ALA A 209 -3.68 -3.77 -11.43
CA ALA A 209 -2.50 -3.21 -12.10
C ALA A 209 -1.17 -3.66 -11.48
N GLY A 210 -1.13 -3.94 -10.18
CA GLY A 210 0.04 -4.52 -9.50
C GLY A 210 0.39 -5.90 -10.05
N LYS A 211 -0.60 -6.82 -10.05
CA LYS A 211 -0.44 -8.19 -10.57
C LYS A 211 0.00 -8.21 -12.04
N ALA A 212 -0.56 -7.33 -12.87
CA ALA A 212 -0.16 -7.23 -14.27
C ALA A 212 1.32 -6.83 -14.44
N PHE A 213 1.81 -5.90 -13.61
CA PHE A 213 3.20 -5.46 -13.68
C PHE A 213 4.18 -6.50 -13.14
N GLU A 214 3.80 -7.26 -12.11
CA GLU A 214 4.62 -8.38 -11.59
C GLU A 214 4.85 -9.46 -12.66
N ARG A 215 3.82 -9.82 -13.43
CA ARG A 215 3.95 -10.76 -14.56
C ARG A 215 4.91 -10.24 -15.63
N LEU A 216 4.77 -8.96 -16.00
CA LEU A 216 5.67 -8.31 -16.95
C LEU A 216 7.11 -8.31 -16.42
N ALA A 217 7.31 -7.99 -15.14
CA ALA A 217 8.63 -7.99 -14.53
C ALA A 217 9.28 -9.38 -14.56
N ARG A 218 8.52 -10.46 -14.32
CA ARG A 218 9.04 -11.84 -14.47
C ARG A 218 9.54 -12.11 -15.88
N ALA A 219 8.78 -11.73 -16.91
CA ALA A 219 9.22 -11.87 -18.31
C ALA A 219 10.49 -11.05 -18.62
N VAL A 220 10.61 -9.85 -18.04
CA VAL A 220 11.82 -9.00 -18.14
C VAL A 220 13.02 -9.65 -17.44
N VAL A 221 12.85 -10.24 -16.25
CA VAL A 221 13.92 -10.97 -15.57
C VAL A 221 14.46 -12.08 -16.47
N GLU A 222 13.57 -12.90 -17.02
CA GLU A 222 13.95 -14.04 -17.83
C GLU A 222 14.63 -13.66 -19.14
N SER A 223 14.18 -12.59 -19.79
CA SER A 223 14.67 -12.19 -21.10
C SER A 223 15.87 -11.24 -21.05
N HIS A 224 16.07 -10.48 -19.97
CA HIS A 224 17.10 -9.42 -19.91
C HIS A 224 18.07 -9.57 -18.75
N ILE A 225 17.66 -10.12 -17.61
CA ILE A 225 18.54 -10.27 -16.44
C ILE A 225 19.23 -11.63 -16.46
N VAL A 226 18.48 -12.73 -16.58
CA VAL A 226 19.03 -14.09 -16.60
C VAL A 226 20.19 -14.25 -17.61
N PRO A 227 20.11 -13.75 -18.87
CA PRO A 227 21.21 -13.85 -19.82
C PRO A 227 22.51 -13.21 -19.33
N THR A 228 22.44 -12.13 -18.53
CA THR A 228 23.63 -11.45 -17.97
C THR A 228 24.29 -12.22 -16.82
N LEU A 229 23.58 -13.20 -16.25
CA LEU A 229 24.07 -14.00 -15.12
C LEU A 229 24.79 -15.28 -15.59
N ILE A 230 24.54 -15.70 -16.82
CA ILE A 230 25.11 -16.89 -17.47
C ILE A 230 26.43 -16.47 -18.13
N GLY A 231 27.51 -17.24 -17.92
CA GLY A 231 28.82 -16.92 -18.52
C GLY A 231 28.78 -16.98 -20.04
N SER A 232 29.61 -16.20 -20.73
CA SER A 232 29.79 -16.28 -22.17
C SER A 232 30.26 -17.68 -22.58
N GLY A 233 29.35 -18.52 -23.06
CA GLY A 233 29.61 -19.92 -23.45
C GLY A 233 28.70 -20.96 -22.80
N GLU A 234 27.98 -20.62 -21.73
CA GLU A 234 27.00 -21.51 -21.10
C GLU A 234 25.60 -21.31 -21.74
N ARG A 235 24.92 -22.41 -22.11
CA ARG A 235 23.51 -22.35 -22.53
C ARG A 235 22.60 -22.45 -21.30
N ARG A 236 21.56 -21.60 -21.23
CA ARG A 236 20.58 -21.57 -20.13
C ARG A 236 20.00 -22.95 -19.82
N GLU A 237 19.72 -23.73 -20.87
CA GLU A 237 19.15 -25.09 -20.79
C GLU A 237 20.02 -26.07 -20.00
N ASN A 238 21.33 -25.81 -19.92
CA ASN A 238 22.30 -26.67 -19.24
C ASN A 238 22.52 -26.27 -17.77
N LEU A 239 21.87 -25.21 -17.29
CA LEU A 239 22.02 -24.73 -15.93
C LEU A 239 20.72 -24.91 -15.15
N PRO A 240 20.76 -25.43 -13.92
CA PRO A 240 19.57 -25.59 -13.09
C PRO A 240 19.17 -24.26 -12.45
N LEU A 241 18.80 -23.28 -13.29
CA LEU A 241 18.38 -21.94 -12.88
C LEU A 241 16.88 -21.91 -12.64
N ARG A 242 16.47 -21.16 -11.62
CA ARG A 242 15.06 -20.85 -11.31
C ARG A 242 14.92 -19.37 -10.98
N VAL A 243 13.80 -18.79 -11.41
CA VAL A 243 13.35 -17.47 -10.97
C VAL A 243 12.24 -17.69 -9.96
N LEU A 244 12.51 -17.35 -8.71
CA LEU A 244 11.56 -17.48 -7.61
C LEU A 244 10.89 -16.13 -7.35
N SER A 245 9.65 -16.15 -6.90
CA SER A 245 8.84 -14.94 -6.66
C SER A 245 8.31 -14.89 -5.22
N GLY A 246 8.18 -13.68 -4.65
CA GLY A 246 7.55 -13.49 -3.33
C GLY A 246 8.24 -14.24 -2.19
N VAL A 247 9.57 -14.26 -2.19
CA VAL A 247 10.36 -15.07 -1.27
C VAL A 247 10.46 -14.39 0.09
N THR A 248 9.86 -14.95 1.14
CA THR A 248 9.79 -14.32 2.49
C THR A 248 10.80 -14.85 3.50
N LEU A 249 11.25 -16.09 3.31
CA LEU A 249 12.18 -16.81 4.19
C LEU A 249 11.81 -16.84 5.68
N GLY A 250 10.51 -16.68 6.02
CA GLY A 250 10.04 -16.73 7.41
C GLY A 250 10.47 -15.53 8.28
N ALA A 251 10.76 -14.40 7.67
CA ALA A 251 11.10 -13.14 8.34
C ALA A 251 10.09 -12.03 8.00
N ALA A 252 9.68 -11.26 9.00
CA ALA A 252 8.60 -10.27 8.88
C ALA A 252 8.90 -9.10 7.92
N ARG A 253 10.19 -8.85 7.61
CA ARG A 253 10.66 -7.72 6.81
C ARG A 253 11.38 -8.13 5.53
N THR A 254 11.25 -9.39 5.13
CA THR A 254 12.07 -9.98 4.07
C THR A 254 11.23 -10.55 2.95
N GLU A 255 10.22 -9.83 2.48
CA GLU A 255 9.54 -10.18 1.22
C GLU A 255 10.41 -9.71 0.05
N LEU A 256 10.99 -10.64 -0.70
CA LEU A 256 11.83 -10.40 -1.86
C LEU A 256 11.01 -10.63 -3.14
N ASP A 257 10.90 -9.62 -3.98
CA ASP A 257 10.02 -9.66 -5.15
C ASP A 257 10.39 -10.82 -6.08
N GLN A 258 11.66 -10.88 -6.53
CA GLN A 258 12.17 -12.03 -7.28
C GLN A 258 13.64 -12.35 -6.95
N LEU A 259 13.98 -13.65 -6.99
CA LEU A 259 15.35 -14.16 -6.88
C LEU A 259 15.70 -15.03 -8.09
N VAL A 260 16.88 -14.83 -8.67
CA VAL A 260 17.44 -15.80 -9.61
C VAL A 260 18.39 -16.70 -8.84
N VAL A 261 18.05 -17.99 -8.77
CA VAL A 261 18.83 -18.98 -8.02
C VAL A 261 19.38 -20.07 -8.93
N ARG A 262 20.53 -20.61 -8.54
CA ARG A 262 21.05 -21.86 -9.07
C ARG A 262 20.76 -22.97 -8.07
N GLN A 263 20.01 -23.97 -8.49
CA GLN A 263 19.79 -25.17 -7.69
C GLN A 263 21.08 -25.98 -7.61
N PRO A 264 21.35 -26.62 -6.46
CA PRO A 264 22.45 -27.56 -6.32
C PRO A 264 22.17 -28.85 -7.09
N GLU A 265 23.24 -29.57 -7.46
CA GLU A 265 23.13 -30.88 -8.12
C GLU A 265 22.40 -31.93 -7.26
N LYS A 266 22.55 -31.84 -5.92
CA LYS A 266 21.86 -32.71 -4.97
C LYS A 266 20.56 -32.08 -4.49
N ARG A 267 19.45 -32.82 -4.63
CA ARG A 267 18.12 -32.42 -4.12
C ARG A 267 18.18 -32.09 -2.62
N GLY A 268 17.54 -30.99 -2.21
CA GLY A 268 17.55 -30.50 -0.82
C GLY A 268 18.84 -29.77 -0.42
N GLY A 269 19.79 -29.58 -1.33
CA GLY A 269 20.96 -28.74 -1.06
C GLY A 269 20.60 -27.26 -0.96
N ILE A 270 21.58 -26.46 -0.52
CA ILE A 270 21.42 -25.01 -0.38
C ILE A 270 21.61 -24.34 -1.75
N VAL A 271 20.66 -23.49 -2.12
CA VAL A 271 20.68 -22.75 -3.38
C VAL A 271 21.73 -21.63 -3.37
N ASP A 272 22.31 -21.31 -4.52
CA ASP A 272 23.19 -20.14 -4.71
C ASP A 272 22.37 -19.01 -5.35
N VAL A 273 22.25 -17.87 -4.69
CA VAL A 273 21.49 -16.72 -5.20
C VAL A 273 22.38 -15.92 -6.13
N LEU A 274 22.03 -15.91 -7.41
CA LEU A 274 22.78 -15.24 -8.47
C LEU A 274 22.36 -13.79 -8.65
N ALA A 275 21.09 -13.48 -8.40
CA ALA A 275 20.56 -12.13 -8.44
C ALA A 275 19.37 -11.96 -7.50
N MET A 276 19.23 -10.74 -6.98
CA MET A 276 18.04 -10.26 -6.29
C MET A 276 17.44 -9.15 -7.14
N VAL A 277 16.16 -9.25 -7.45
CA VAL A 277 15.47 -8.29 -8.31
C VAL A 277 14.35 -7.65 -7.52
N GLU A 278 14.41 -6.33 -7.39
CA GLU A 278 13.36 -5.51 -6.82
C GLU A 278 12.48 -4.93 -7.92
N VAL A 279 11.17 -5.03 -7.77
CA VAL A 279 10.19 -4.57 -8.75
C VAL A 279 9.40 -3.40 -8.17
N LYS A 280 9.41 -2.27 -8.87
CA LYS A 280 8.65 -1.09 -8.48
C LYS A 280 7.92 -0.49 -9.67
N ARG A 281 6.59 -0.45 -9.64
CA ARG A 281 5.81 0.12 -10.74
C ARG A 281 6.10 1.61 -10.96
N ASN A 282 6.41 2.34 -9.90
CA ASN A 282 6.76 3.76 -9.97
C ASN A 282 8.27 3.90 -9.74
N ILE A 283 8.96 4.53 -10.68
CA ILE A 283 10.39 4.80 -10.59
C ILE A 283 10.76 5.57 -9.32
N ASN A 284 9.87 6.45 -8.84
CA ASN A 284 10.12 7.22 -7.63
C ASN A 284 10.24 6.38 -6.35
N ASP A 285 9.76 5.13 -6.35
CA ASP A 285 9.86 4.22 -5.20
C ASP A 285 11.15 3.38 -5.22
N LEU A 286 12.00 3.54 -6.24
CA LEU A 286 13.26 2.79 -6.40
C LEU A 286 14.16 2.96 -5.18
N ALA A 287 14.35 4.18 -4.66
CA ALA A 287 15.22 4.40 -3.50
C ALA A 287 14.71 3.72 -2.22
N ARG A 288 13.39 3.67 -2.02
CA ARG A 288 12.82 2.93 -0.89
C ARG A 288 13.11 1.44 -1.02
N GLY A 289 12.88 0.87 -2.20
CA GLY A 289 13.23 -0.53 -2.50
C GLY A 289 14.72 -0.78 -2.28
N PHE A 290 15.57 0.10 -2.80
CA PHE A 290 17.02 0.04 -2.62
C PHE A 290 17.43 -0.02 -1.15
N ARG A 291 16.97 0.93 -0.32
CA ARG A 291 17.28 0.94 1.13
C ARG A 291 16.83 -0.35 1.82
N GLN A 292 15.61 -0.81 1.53
CA GLN A 292 15.10 -2.05 2.10
C GLN A 292 15.97 -3.25 1.71
N ARG A 293 16.45 -3.33 0.46
CA ARG A 293 17.35 -4.41 0.01
C ARG A 293 18.75 -4.29 0.58
N GLN A 294 19.25 -3.09 0.86
CA GLN A 294 20.51 -2.95 1.60
C GLN A 294 20.40 -3.54 3.02
N GLU A 295 19.31 -3.25 3.74
CA GLU A 295 19.02 -3.81 5.06
C GLU A 295 18.83 -5.35 4.99
N ASN A 296 18.00 -5.83 4.06
CA ASN A 296 17.76 -7.27 3.92
C ASN A 296 19.04 -8.03 3.54
N LEU A 297 19.84 -7.52 2.60
CA LEU A 297 21.08 -8.17 2.23
C LEU A 297 22.11 -8.14 3.37
N ALA A 298 22.10 -7.11 4.22
CA ALA A 298 22.91 -7.12 5.44
C ALA A 298 22.49 -8.27 6.37
N TRP A 299 21.19 -8.40 6.64
CA TRP A 299 20.64 -9.51 7.42
C TRP A 299 20.97 -10.89 6.83
N LEU A 300 20.70 -11.08 5.53
CA LEU A 300 20.92 -12.35 4.82
C LEU A 300 22.39 -12.76 4.71
N SER A 301 23.30 -11.79 4.72
CA SER A 301 24.76 -12.04 4.67
C SER A 301 25.43 -12.10 6.04
N GLY A 302 24.71 -11.80 7.14
CA GLY A 302 25.25 -11.77 8.50
C GLY A 302 26.07 -10.52 8.83
N ASP A 303 25.81 -9.40 8.15
CA ASP A 303 26.41 -8.09 8.44
C ASP A 303 25.58 -7.35 9.48
N GLU A 304 25.85 -7.61 10.75
CA GLU A 304 25.05 -7.13 11.89
C GLU A 304 25.05 -5.61 12.05
N GLY A 305 26.05 -4.91 11.50
CA GLY A 305 26.08 -3.44 11.49
C GLY A 305 25.15 -2.80 10.46
N GLY A 306 24.51 -3.60 9.59
CA GLY A 306 23.66 -3.11 8.50
C GLY A 306 22.16 -3.26 8.72
N TYR A 307 21.70 -3.78 9.86
CA TYR A 307 20.29 -3.95 10.20
C TYR A 307 20.06 -3.96 11.72
N CYS A 308 18.82 -3.80 12.17
CA CYS A 308 18.43 -3.95 13.59
C CYS A 308 17.90 -5.35 13.85
N ALA A 309 18.59 -6.16 14.68
CA ALA A 309 18.19 -7.55 14.94
C ALA A 309 16.80 -7.69 15.58
N GLU A 310 16.39 -6.75 16.43
CA GLU A 310 15.06 -6.78 17.07
C GLU A 310 13.93 -6.77 16.05
N TRP A 311 14.09 -6.04 14.95
CA TRP A 311 13.09 -5.94 13.88
C TRP A 311 12.94 -7.22 13.06
N TYR A 312 13.90 -8.15 13.17
CA TYR A 312 13.91 -9.43 12.45
C TYR A 312 13.59 -10.62 13.35
N ARG A 313 13.26 -10.40 14.63
CA ARG A 313 12.86 -11.48 15.53
C ARG A 313 11.56 -12.12 15.07
N THR A 314 11.60 -13.43 14.86
CA THR A 314 10.41 -14.25 14.59
C THR A 314 10.51 -15.57 15.36
N GLY A 315 9.44 -16.37 15.37
CA GLY A 315 9.50 -17.71 15.95
C GLY A 315 10.60 -18.59 15.30
N ARG A 316 10.92 -18.35 14.02
CA ARG A 316 12.01 -19.06 13.31
C ARG A 316 13.39 -18.50 13.67
N PHE A 317 13.52 -17.17 13.77
CA PHE A 317 14.76 -16.45 14.08
C PHE A 317 14.62 -15.68 15.41
N PRO A 318 14.64 -16.36 16.57
CA PRO A 318 14.43 -15.71 17.86
C PRO A 318 15.55 -14.72 18.22
N SER A 319 16.76 -14.95 17.72
CA SER A 319 17.92 -14.07 17.88
C SER A 319 17.79 -12.80 17.01
N GLY A 320 16.95 -12.82 15.97
CA GLY A 320 16.87 -11.77 14.96
C GLY A 320 17.92 -11.88 13.86
N HIS A 321 18.76 -12.92 13.85
CA HIS A 321 19.79 -13.13 12.82
C HIS A 321 19.37 -14.24 11.86
N PHE A 322 19.83 -14.18 10.60
CA PHE A 322 19.62 -15.25 9.63
C PHE A 322 20.58 -16.43 9.88
N ASP A 323 20.51 -17.04 11.06
CA ASP A 323 21.44 -18.09 11.55
C ASP A 323 20.96 -19.53 11.28
N ARG A 324 19.74 -19.70 10.78
CA ARG A 324 19.11 -20.99 10.47
C ARG A 324 18.75 -21.09 9.00
N GLN A 325 18.63 -22.33 8.51
CA GLN A 325 18.13 -22.56 7.17
C GLN A 325 16.65 -22.18 7.08
N SER A 326 16.24 -21.70 5.90
CA SER A 326 14.85 -21.43 5.59
C SER A 326 14.48 -22.08 4.27
N VAL A 327 13.28 -22.64 4.19
CA VAL A 327 12.73 -23.22 2.97
C VAL A 327 11.70 -22.25 2.39
N HIS A 328 11.81 -21.99 1.09
CA HIS A 328 10.75 -21.41 0.26
C HIS A 328 10.20 -22.53 -0.63
N GLU A 329 8.89 -22.59 -0.79
CA GLU A 329 8.24 -23.57 -1.67
C GLU A 329 7.59 -22.82 -2.82
N GLU A 330 7.90 -23.21 -4.06
CA GLU A 330 7.29 -22.65 -5.26
C GLU A 330 6.99 -23.81 -6.21
N GLU A 331 5.77 -23.88 -6.72
CA GLU A 331 5.31 -24.95 -7.62
C GLU A 331 5.51 -26.37 -7.06
N GLY A 332 5.44 -26.52 -5.72
CA GLY A 332 5.65 -27.80 -5.03
C GLY A 332 7.12 -28.22 -4.90
N GLU A 333 8.07 -27.39 -5.32
CA GLU A 333 9.51 -27.63 -5.15
C GLU A 333 10.07 -26.84 -3.95
N PRO A 334 10.82 -27.49 -3.03
CA PRO A 334 11.45 -26.81 -1.92
C PRO A 334 12.83 -26.25 -2.30
N PHE A 335 13.07 -24.98 -1.97
CA PHE A 335 14.32 -24.25 -2.15
C PHE A 335 14.92 -23.90 -0.79
N VAL A 336 16.07 -24.47 -0.45
CA VAL A 336 16.71 -24.29 0.85
C VAL A 336 17.71 -23.12 0.80
N PHE A 337 17.49 -22.13 1.66
CA PHE A 337 18.32 -20.94 1.81
C PHE A 337 19.11 -20.97 3.13
N ALA A 338 20.33 -20.44 3.09
CA ALA A 338 21.15 -20.12 4.26
C ALA A 338 22.02 -18.91 3.96
N ARG A 339 22.78 -18.40 4.95
CA ARG A 339 23.70 -17.26 4.74
C ARG A 339 24.58 -17.40 3.50
N ARG A 340 25.12 -18.61 3.28
CA ARG A 340 25.99 -18.90 2.14
C ARG A 340 25.31 -18.77 0.78
N SER A 341 23.98 -18.82 0.71
CA SER A 341 23.20 -18.53 -0.50
C SER A 341 23.44 -17.12 -1.02
N PHE A 342 23.74 -16.17 -0.12
CA PHE A 342 23.88 -14.74 -0.43
C PHE A 342 25.34 -14.25 -0.47
N ARG A 343 26.32 -15.17 -0.50
CA ARG A 343 27.77 -14.86 -0.48
C ARG A 343 28.26 -13.96 -1.62
N ARG A 344 27.49 -13.83 -2.71
CA ARG A 344 27.82 -13.01 -3.89
C ARG A 344 27.50 -11.53 -3.70
N PHE A 345 26.67 -11.18 -2.71
CA PHE A 345 26.26 -9.80 -2.43
C PHE A 345 27.25 -9.14 -1.47
N ARG A 346 28.38 -8.68 -2.01
CA ARG A 346 29.44 -8.02 -1.25
C ARG A 346 29.21 -6.51 -1.21
N ARG A 347 29.56 -5.88 -0.08
CA ARG A 347 29.62 -4.42 0.02
C ARG A 347 30.70 -3.89 -0.93
N ASP A 348 30.34 -2.87 -1.69
CA ASP A 348 31.28 -2.09 -2.47
C ASP A 348 32.05 -1.16 -1.52
N PRO A 349 33.39 -1.19 -1.50
CA PRO A 349 34.18 -0.45 -0.52
C PRO A 349 34.12 1.07 -0.71
N ALA A 350 33.83 1.56 -1.92
CA ALA A 350 33.77 2.99 -2.19
C ALA A 350 32.45 3.62 -1.74
N THR A 351 31.36 2.85 -1.79
CA THR A 351 30.00 3.36 -1.52
C THR A 351 29.39 2.80 -0.23
N GLY A 352 29.93 1.71 0.31
CA GLY A 352 29.36 0.99 1.46
C GLY A 352 28.12 0.14 1.13
N PHE A 353 27.63 0.17 -0.12
CA PHE A 353 26.41 -0.52 -0.55
C PHE A 353 26.69 -1.83 -1.29
N ARG A 354 25.75 -2.77 -1.21
CA ARG A 354 25.70 -3.99 -2.01
C ARG A 354 25.00 -3.70 -3.33
N LEU A 355 25.78 -3.30 -4.33
CA LEU A 355 25.28 -2.89 -5.64
C LEU A 355 25.26 -4.04 -6.63
N ASN A 356 26.29 -4.89 -6.64
CA ASN A 356 26.44 -5.94 -7.64
C ASN A 356 25.38 -7.04 -7.43
N ARG A 357 24.79 -7.52 -8.53
CA ARG A 357 23.74 -8.55 -8.54
C ARG A 357 22.40 -8.14 -7.90
N LEU A 358 22.27 -6.88 -7.46
CA LEU A 358 21.01 -6.28 -7.04
C LEU A 358 20.43 -5.48 -8.22
N TYR A 359 19.35 -6.01 -8.78
CA TYR A 359 18.67 -5.47 -9.95
C TYR A 359 17.37 -4.77 -9.56
N PHE A 360 16.97 -3.83 -10.39
CA PHE A 360 15.69 -3.15 -10.26
C PHE A 360 14.94 -3.18 -11.58
N ILE A 361 13.64 -3.45 -11.53
CA ILE A 361 12.73 -3.30 -12.65
C ILE A 361 11.70 -2.24 -12.29
N THR A 362 11.55 -1.24 -13.16
CA THR A 362 10.56 -0.18 -12.97
C THR A 362 9.94 0.28 -14.27
N ARG A 363 8.88 1.10 -14.21
CA ARG A 363 8.33 1.76 -15.40
C ARG A 363 8.91 3.15 -15.55
N SER A 364 9.02 3.60 -16.80
CA SER A 364 9.33 5.00 -17.08
C SER A 364 8.28 5.94 -16.48
N GLY A 365 8.74 7.15 -16.15
CA GLY A 365 7.92 8.22 -15.61
C GLY A 365 8.80 9.31 -15.01
N THR A 366 8.20 10.47 -14.78
CA THR A 366 8.88 11.64 -14.23
C THR A 366 9.45 11.38 -12.84
N LEU A 367 10.67 11.83 -12.59
CA LEU A 367 11.34 11.73 -11.29
C LEU A 367 11.01 12.94 -10.43
N TRP A 368 10.03 12.78 -9.55
CA TRP A 368 9.50 13.85 -8.70
C TRP A 368 10.37 14.20 -7.49
N GLY A 369 11.47 13.47 -7.29
CA GLY A 369 12.40 13.71 -6.18
C GLY A 369 11.96 13.18 -4.83
N VAL A 370 10.82 12.48 -4.77
CA VAL A 370 10.30 11.83 -3.57
C VAL A 370 9.50 10.57 -3.92
N SER A 371 9.49 9.60 -3.01
CA SER A 371 8.68 8.39 -3.15
C SER A 371 7.18 8.66 -3.32
N ALA A 372 6.46 7.70 -3.91
CA ALA A 372 5.02 7.78 -4.09
C ALA A 372 4.27 7.90 -2.75
N ALA A 373 4.78 7.28 -1.69
CA ALA A 373 4.22 7.37 -0.35
C ALA A 373 4.35 8.79 0.23
N VAL A 374 5.51 9.42 0.06
CA VAL A 374 5.71 10.83 0.47
C VAL A 374 4.83 11.74 -0.36
N LEU A 375 4.78 11.55 -1.68
CA LEU A 375 3.92 12.32 -2.56
C LEU A 375 2.43 12.19 -2.19
N ALA A 376 1.98 10.98 -1.82
CA ALA A 376 0.62 10.75 -1.34
C ALA A 376 0.31 11.50 -0.04
N ARG A 377 1.29 11.66 0.87
CA ARG A 377 1.13 12.48 2.08
C ARG A 377 1.04 13.96 1.76
N ILE A 378 1.88 14.46 0.85
CA ILE A 378 1.85 15.86 0.39
C ILE A 378 0.50 16.14 -0.28
N ARG A 379 0.07 15.25 -1.18
CA ARG A 379 -1.22 15.29 -1.84
C ARG A 379 -2.39 15.28 -0.87
N PHE A 380 -2.37 14.40 0.12
CA PHE A 380 -3.40 14.33 1.14
C PHE A 380 -3.49 15.67 1.87
N ARG A 381 -2.36 16.20 2.35
CA ARG A 381 -2.31 17.52 2.99
C ARG A 381 -2.86 18.62 2.09
N ALA A 382 -2.47 18.63 0.81
CA ALA A 382 -2.98 19.59 -0.15
C ALA A 382 -4.51 19.54 -0.29
N ALA A 383 -5.06 18.33 -0.25
CA ALA A 383 -6.50 18.13 -0.39
C ALA A 383 -7.29 18.41 0.90
N THR A 384 -6.69 18.33 2.09
CA THR A 384 -7.41 18.35 3.37
C THR A 384 -7.08 19.51 4.30
N ASP A 385 -5.95 20.21 4.11
CA ASP A 385 -5.53 21.31 4.98
C ASP A 385 -6.44 22.53 4.79
N VAL A 386 -7.29 22.84 5.77
CA VAL A 386 -8.24 23.98 5.70
C VAL A 386 -7.54 25.33 5.51
N HIS A 387 -6.25 25.44 5.85
CA HIS A 387 -5.44 26.64 5.64
C HIS A 387 -4.63 26.61 4.34
N TRP A 388 -4.91 25.67 3.42
CA TRP A 388 -4.25 25.56 2.13
C TRP A 388 -4.33 26.87 1.32
N ASP A 389 -3.19 27.50 1.09
CA ASP A 389 -3.04 28.72 0.30
C ASP A 389 -1.62 28.78 -0.30
N LEU A 390 -1.52 28.77 -1.63
CA LEU A 390 -0.24 28.77 -2.36
C LEU A 390 0.35 30.16 -2.56
N GLU A 391 -0.49 31.19 -2.45
CA GLU A 391 -0.06 32.58 -2.56
C GLU A 391 0.45 33.12 -1.22
N ASN A 392 0.03 32.50 -0.11
CA ASN A 392 0.58 32.79 1.21
C ASN A 392 2.02 32.27 1.35
N GLU A 393 3.00 33.15 1.17
CA GLU A 393 4.43 32.81 1.24
C GLU A 393 4.85 32.20 2.60
N PRO A 394 4.43 32.72 3.78
CA PRO A 394 4.70 32.07 5.06
C PRO A 394 4.17 30.64 5.16
N TYR A 395 2.97 30.37 4.64
CA TYR A 395 2.41 29.03 4.58
C TYR A 395 3.27 28.12 3.69
N LEU A 396 3.61 28.59 2.48
CA LEU A 396 4.37 27.81 1.51
C LEU A 396 5.78 27.46 2.03
N ARG A 397 6.45 28.40 2.74
CA ARG A 397 7.73 28.14 3.42
C ARG A 397 7.60 27.04 4.48
N ARG A 398 6.54 27.07 5.30
CA ARG A 398 6.29 26.01 6.30
C ARG A 398 6.01 24.67 5.63
N LEU A 399 5.26 24.67 4.52
CA LEU A 399 4.97 23.46 3.73
C LEU A 399 6.25 22.88 3.13
N LEU A 400 7.11 23.69 2.50
CA LEU A 400 8.42 23.25 1.98
C LEU A 400 9.29 22.66 3.10
N GLY A 401 9.39 23.35 4.23
CA GLY A 401 10.13 22.86 5.39
C GLY A 401 9.60 21.52 5.90
N TRP A 402 8.28 21.31 5.89
CA TRP A 402 7.67 20.03 6.20
C TRP A 402 7.99 18.96 5.15
N CYS A 403 7.85 19.25 3.85
CA CYS A 403 8.18 18.33 2.76
C CYS A 403 9.65 17.88 2.79
N ARG A 404 10.58 18.79 3.10
CA ARG A 404 12.01 18.46 3.25
C ARG A 404 12.27 17.48 4.39
N ARG A 405 11.53 17.57 5.51
CA ARG A 405 11.60 16.59 6.60
C ARG A 405 11.05 15.21 6.23
N LEU A 406 10.29 15.10 5.13
CA LEU A 406 9.84 13.82 4.59
C LEU A 406 10.83 13.21 3.60
N SER A 407 11.80 14.01 3.12
CA SER A 407 12.83 13.53 2.21
C SER A 407 13.82 12.65 2.95
N GLU A 408 14.30 11.64 2.26
CA GLU A 408 15.20 10.64 2.81
C GLU A 408 16.66 10.96 2.46
N PRO A 409 17.63 10.40 3.19
CA PRO A 409 19.05 10.64 2.89
C PRO A 409 19.45 10.23 1.46
N ILE A 410 18.78 9.21 0.92
CA ILE A 410 18.99 8.70 -0.44
C ILE A 410 17.64 8.67 -1.14
N GLU A 411 17.50 9.44 -2.21
CA GLU A 411 16.33 9.44 -3.08
C GLU A 411 16.63 8.75 -4.41
N THR A 412 15.59 8.52 -5.23
CA THR A 412 15.72 7.78 -6.50
C THR A 412 16.80 8.36 -7.42
N PRO A 413 16.94 9.69 -7.60
CA PRO A 413 18.03 10.26 -8.41
C PRO A 413 19.42 9.84 -7.92
N ASP A 414 19.62 9.74 -6.60
CA ASP A 414 20.90 9.33 -6.01
C ASP A 414 21.19 7.85 -6.35
N VAL A 415 20.18 6.98 -6.29
CA VAL A 415 20.32 5.55 -6.67
C VAL A 415 20.62 5.39 -8.16
N LEU A 416 19.92 6.14 -9.03
CA LEU A 416 20.19 6.13 -10.46
C LEU A 416 21.63 6.57 -10.75
N ALA A 417 22.11 7.63 -10.09
CA ALA A 417 23.49 8.09 -10.22
C ALA A 417 24.52 7.03 -9.75
N LEU A 418 24.26 6.36 -8.62
CA LEU A 418 25.11 5.27 -8.11
C LEU A 418 25.26 4.12 -9.12
N TYR A 419 24.17 3.74 -9.78
CA TYR A 419 24.17 2.68 -10.78
C TYR A 419 24.72 3.16 -12.13
N ALA A 420 24.50 4.42 -12.50
CA ALA A 420 25.04 4.99 -13.74
C ALA A 420 26.57 5.13 -13.72
N ALA A 421 27.18 5.25 -12.54
CA ALA A 421 28.62 5.46 -12.36
C ALA A 421 29.51 4.38 -12.97
N ARG A 422 29.00 3.15 -13.23
CA ARG A 422 29.74 2.09 -13.92
C ARG A 422 28.88 1.38 -14.97
N PRO A 423 29.37 1.12 -16.19
CA PRO A 423 28.59 0.48 -17.26
C PRO A 423 27.91 -0.84 -16.84
N GLN A 424 28.63 -1.69 -16.11
CA GLN A 424 28.13 -2.99 -15.65
C GLN A 424 26.97 -2.85 -14.66
N ARG A 425 26.94 -1.75 -13.88
CA ARG A 425 25.84 -1.45 -12.95
C ARG A 425 24.66 -0.82 -13.66
N GLY A 426 24.90 0.01 -14.68
CA GLY A 426 23.84 0.65 -15.44
C GLY A 426 22.85 -0.36 -16.06
N ALA A 427 23.34 -1.55 -16.43
CA ALA A 427 22.50 -2.63 -16.93
C ALA A 427 21.62 -3.32 -15.87
N GLN A 428 21.86 -3.06 -14.57
CA GLN A 428 21.10 -3.67 -13.48
C GLN A 428 19.82 -2.90 -13.12
N ILE A 429 19.61 -1.69 -13.67
CA ILE A 429 18.33 -0.99 -13.58
C ILE A 429 17.67 -1.08 -14.95
N VAL A 430 16.49 -1.69 -14.96
CA VAL A 430 15.72 -1.99 -16.15
C VAL A 430 14.44 -1.16 -16.12
N VAL A 431 14.33 -0.20 -17.05
CA VAL A 431 13.19 0.70 -17.15
C VAL A 431 12.32 0.27 -18.31
N VAL A 432 11.12 -0.21 -18.01
CA VAL A 432 10.12 -0.55 -19.02
C VAL A 432 9.41 0.73 -19.46
N ALA A 433 9.52 1.07 -20.74
CA ALA A 433 8.85 2.22 -21.29
C ALA A 433 7.33 2.03 -21.22
N ARG A 434 6.60 3.07 -20.82
CA ARG A 434 5.14 3.09 -21.01
C ARG A 434 4.84 3.10 -22.50
N GLU A 435 3.84 2.32 -22.92
CA GLU A 435 3.21 2.54 -24.22
C GLU A 435 2.73 3.99 -24.27
N THR A 436 3.32 4.79 -25.15
CA THR A 436 2.72 6.06 -25.53
C THR A 436 1.38 5.72 -26.17
N ALA A 437 0.28 6.13 -25.55
CA ALA A 437 -1.01 6.13 -26.22
C ALA A 437 -0.86 7.03 -27.45
N GLY A 438 -0.71 6.41 -28.62
CA GLY A 438 -0.73 7.08 -29.91
C GLY A 438 -2.12 7.55 -30.27
#